data_AF-A0A519PJR6-F1
#
_entry.id   AF-A0A519PJR6-F1
#
_cell.length_a   1.000
_cell.length_b   1.000
_cell.length_c   1.000
_cell.angle_alpha   90.00
_cell.angle_beta   90.00
_cell.angle_gamma   90.00
#
_symmetry.space_group_name_H-M   'P 1'
#
loop_
_entity.id
_entity.type
_entity.pdbx_description
1 polymer ?
#
loop_
_entity_poly.entity_id
_entity_poly.type
_entity_poly.pdbx_seq_one_letter_code
_entity_poly.pdbx_strand_id
1 'polypeptide(L)'
;NDQAGDVVLVGHSYGGVVITEAGKNDKVKALVYVAAFAPKPGQSINAILSAFPPPPWFASLHADAGGYVTWPMDTWASIFATDLPREDQAVLWAVQHPTFYGVNDNAVGQTVAWSDRPVTSVVSQGDHVIPAPLQMLFAQQMGSTVVPVDGGHLVMLSDPEPVAQAIIAAATAD
;
A
#
# COMPACT_ATOMS: atom_id res chain seq x y z
N ASN A 1 24.04 -1.67 -1.69
CA ASN A 1 23.14 -1.79 -2.86
C ASN A 1 23.59 -3.03 -3.63
N ASP A 2 23.36 -4.20 -3.03
CA ASP A 2 24.23 -5.38 -3.22
C ASP A 2 23.62 -6.43 -4.16
N GLN A 3 22.40 -6.18 -4.66
CA GLN A 3 21.74 -7.04 -5.63
C GLN A 3 22.38 -6.87 -7.02
N ALA A 4 22.71 -8.00 -7.66
CA ALA A 4 23.14 -8.03 -9.05
C ALA A 4 21.92 -8.00 -9.98
N GLY A 5 21.96 -7.14 -11.02
CA GLY A 5 20.89 -6.97 -11.98
C GLY A 5 19.77 -6.02 -11.52
N ASP A 6 18.75 -5.93 -12.37
CA ASP A 6 17.57 -5.11 -12.12
C ASP A 6 16.64 -5.77 -11.10
N VAL A 7 15.86 -4.96 -10.40
CA VAL A 7 14.94 -5.35 -9.34
C VAL A 7 13.53 -4.84 -9.59
N VAL A 8 12.55 -5.56 -9.06
CA VAL A 8 11.17 -5.09 -8.96
C VAL A 8 10.94 -4.63 -7.53
N LEU A 9 10.36 -3.44 -7.35
CA LEU A 9 9.90 -3.00 -6.03
C LEU A 9 8.42 -3.28 -5.87
N VAL A 10 8.07 -3.92 -4.75
CA VAL A 10 6.69 -4.26 -4.39
C VAL A 10 6.32 -3.48 -3.13
N GLY A 11 5.26 -2.69 -3.19
CA GLY A 11 4.83 -1.82 -2.11
C GLY A 11 3.38 -2.10 -1.74
N HIS A 12 3.16 -2.57 -0.51
CA HIS A 12 1.82 -2.71 0.08
C HIS A 12 1.46 -1.49 0.93
N SER A 13 0.22 -1.01 0.85
CA SER A 13 -0.28 0.08 1.71
C SER A 13 0.63 1.34 1.65
N TYR A 14 1.14 1.81 2.79
CA TYR A 14 2.15 2.87 2.88
C TYR A 14 3.42 2.57 2.07
N GLY A 15 3.78 1.30 1.90
CA GLY A 15 4.88 0.85 1.04
C GLY A 15 4.78 1.35 -0.39
N GLY A 16 3.57 1.65 -0.88
CA GLY A 16 3.38 2.35 -2.16
C GLY A 16 4.04 3.74 -2.20
N VAL A 17 3.97 4.52 -1.11
CA VAL A 17 4.70 5.79 -0.98
C VAL A 17 6.21 5.55 -1.01
N VAL A 18 6.68 4.51 -0.31
CA VAL A 18 8.10 4.17 -0.24
C VAL A 18 8.65 3.83 -1.63
N ILE A 19 7.98 2.95 -2.38
CA ILE A 19 8.45 2.57 -3.73
C ILE A 19 8.27 3.69 -4.76
N THR A 20 7.34 4.62 -4.52
CA THR A 20 7.21 5.85 -5.34
C THR A 20 8.47 6.71 -5.25
N GLU A 21 9.12 6.74 -4.09
CA GLU A 21 10.37 7.46 -3.86
C GLU A 21 11.61 6.61 -4.22
N ALA A 22 11.73 5.44 -3.63
CA ALA A 22 12.89 4.57 -3.78
C ALA A 22 13.01 3.99 -5.20
N GLY A 23 11.88 3.85 -5.90
CA GLY A 23 11.81 3.31 -7.26
C GLY A 23 12.49 4.13 -8.34
N LYS A 24 12.95 5.35 -8.01
CA LYS A 24 13.74 6.19 -8.92
C LYS A 24 15.15 5.64 -9.17
N ASN A 25 15.60 4.66 -8.38
CA ASN A 25 16.91 4.05 -8.56
C ASN A 25 16.97 3.34 -9.93
N ASP A 26 18.08 3.51 -10.66
CA ASP A 26 18.24 2.94 -12.00
C ASP A 26 18.10 1.42 -12.07
N LYS A 27 18.41 0.70 -10.97
CA LYS A 27 18.22 -0.75 -10.90
C LYS A 27 16.75 -1.16 -10.87
N VAL A 28 15.81 -0.26 -10.62
CA VAL A 28 14.40 -0.62 -10.47
C VAL A 28 13.75 -0.68 -11.85
N LYS A 29 13.51 -1.89 -12.36
CA LYS A 29 12.92 -2.08 -13.68
C LYS A 29 11.40 -1.95 -13.71
N ALA A 30 10.71 -2.26 -12.61
CA ALA A 30 9.26 -2.21 -12.53
C ALA A 30 8.76 -2.04 -11.09
N LEU A 31 7.50 -1.62 -10.97
CA LEU A 31 6.83 -1.37 -9.69
C LEU A 31 5.55 -2.20 -9.59
N VAL A 32 5.31 -2.78 -8.41
CA VAL A 32 4.05 -3.47 -8.09
C VAL A 32 3.45 -2.84 -6.84
N TYR A 33 2.28 -2.22 -7.00
CA TYR A 33 1.50 -1.63 -5.90
C TYR A 33 0.44 -2.63 -5.47
N VAL A 34 0.41 -3.02 -4.20
CA VAL A 34 -0.56 -3.99 -3.67
C VAL A 34 -1.43 -3.30 -2.63
N ALA A 35 -2.71 -3.04 -2.94
CA ALA A 35 -3.61 -2.34 -2.01
C ALA A 35 -2.94 -1.08 -1.39
N ALA A 36 -2.37 -0.22 -2.24
CA ALA A 36 -1.37 0.77 -1.83
C ALA A 36 -1.72 2.21 -2.22
N PHE A 37 -1.14 3.16 -1.48
CA PHE A 37 -1.16 4.58 -1.85
C PHE A 37 -0.15 4.87 -2.97
N ALA A 38 -0.52 5.69 -3.95
CA ALA A 38 0.41 6.20 -4.96
C ALA A 38 0.29 7.73 -5.12
N PRO A 39 0.98 8.51 -4.27
CA PRO A 39 0.89 9.97 -4.29
C PRO A 39 1.44 10.57 -5.59
N LYS A 40 0.85 11.70 -5.99
CA LYS A 40 1.39 12.60 -7.03
C LYS A 40 2.67 13.29 -6.54
N PRO A 41 3.50 13.81 -7.47
CA PRO A 41 4.58 14.73 -7.14
C PRO A 41 4.15 15.80 -6.13
N GLY A 42 4.89 15.96 -5.03
CA GLY A 42 4.57 16.94 -3.99
C GLY A 42 3.39 16.60 -3.08
N GLN A 43 2.82 15.39 -3.15
CA GLN A 43 1.65 15.01 -2.37
C GLN A 43 2.02 14.08 -1.19
N SER A 44 1.35 14.26 -0.06
CA SER A 44 1.41 13.37 1.10
C SER A 44 0.12 12.54 1.23
N ILE A 45 0.11 11.49 2.05
CA ILE A 45 -1.10 10.69 2.30
C ILE A 45 -2.20 11.56 2.91
N ASN A 46 -1.88 12.38 3.90
CA ASN A 46 -2.88 13.24 4.54
C ASN A 46 -3.45 14.27 3.55
N ALA A 47 -2.63 14.78 2.61
CA ALA A 47 -3.14 15.63 1.53
C ALA A 47 -4.12 14.87 0.60
N ILE A 48 -3.85 13.60 0.26
CA ILE A 48 -4.80 12.75 -0.49
C ILE A 48 -6.10 12.58 0.28
N LEU A 49 -6.02 12.11 1.53
CA LEU A 49 -7.18 11.75 2.34
C LEU A 49 -8.06 12.98 2.67
N SER A 50 -7.47 14.16 2.77
CA SER A 50 -8.22 15.41 3.02
C SER A 50 -9.23 15.76 1.94
N ALA A 51 -9.12 15.18 0.73
CA ALA A 51 -10.07 15.35 -0.36
C ALA A 51 -11.32 14.46 -0.24
N PHE A 52 -11.38 13.57 0.75
CA PHE A 52 -12.46 12.60 0.96
C PHE A 52 -13.06 12.73 2.36
N PRO A 53 -14.28 12.19 2.59
CA PRO A 53 -14.76 12.00 3.96
C PRO A 53 -13.75 11.21 4.80
N PRO A 54 -13.56 11.55 6.08
CA PRO A 54 -12.64 10.82 6.95
C PRO A 54 -12.98 9.33 6.96
N PRO A 55 -11.98 8.45 6.80
CA PRO A 55 -12.25 7.03 6.81
C PRO A 55 -12.73 6.59 8.21
N PRO A 56 -13.63 5.60 8.29
CA PRO A 56 -14.29 5.20 9.54
C PRO A 56 -13.30 4.73 10.61
N TRP A 57 -12.16 4.21 10.20
CA TRP A 57 -11.11 3.77 11.12
C TRP A 57 -10.33 4.90 11.78
N PHE A 58 -10.34 6.11 11.22
CA PHE A 58 -9.47 7.20 11.64
C PHE A 58 -9.64 7.55 13.12
N ALA A 59 -10.89 7.65 13.56
CA ALA A 59 -11.24 8.01 14.94
C ALA A 59 -10.92 6.91 15.97
N SER A 60 -10.60 5.68 15.51
CA SER A 60 -10.34 4.55 16.41
C SER A 60 -8.87 4.31 16.70
N LEU A 61 -7.97 5.01 16.02
CA LEU A 61 -6.53 4.87 16.26
C LEU A 61 -6.18 5.32 17.68
N HIS A 62 -5.38 4.51 18.38
CA HIS A 62 -4.80 4.87 19.66
C HIS A 62 -3.44 5.50 19.43
N ALA A 63 -3.29 6.77 19.80
CA ALA A 63 -2.02 7.49 19.79
C ALA A 63 -1.35 7.45 21.17
N ASP A 64 -0.06 7.18 21.20
CA ASP A 64 0.77 7.40 22.39
C ASP A 64 1.25 8.86 22.51
N ALA A 65 1.96 9.18 23.58
CA ALA A 65 2.50 10.53 23.81
C ALA A 65 3.55 10.98 22.79
N GLY A 66 4.15 10.04 22.04
CA GLY A 66 5.10 10.29 20.97
C GLY A 66 4.45 10.45 19.60
N GLY A 67 3.12 10.32 19.49
CA GLY A 67 2.40 10.40 18.22
C GLY A 67 2.49 9.11 17.38
N TYR A 68 2.86 7.99 17.99
CA TYR A 68 2.77 6.68 17.34
C TYR A 68 1.37 6.11 17.51
N VAL A 69 0.83 5.57 16.43
CA VAL A 69 -0.53 5.04 16.39
C VAL A 69 -0.54 3.52 16.27
N THR A 70 -1.51 2.92 16.94
CA THR A 70 -1.86 1.49 16.86
C THR A 70 -3.37 1.32 16.67
N TRP A 71 -3.74 0.16 16.15
CA TRP A 71 -5.11 -0.24 15.94
C TRP A 71 -5.62 -1.06 17.13
N PRO A 72 -6.77 -0.69 17.73
CA PRO A 72 -7.49 -1.58 18.63
C PRO A 72 -7.87 -2.88 17.91
N MET A 73 -7.92 -4.00 18.65
CA MET A 73 -8.17 -5.33 18.05
C MET A 73 -9.47 -5.38 17.24
N ASP A 74 -10.54 -4.73 17.71
CA ASP A 74 -11.83 -4.75 17.02
C ASP A 74 -11.77 -3.99 15.69
N THR A 75 -11.13 -2.82 15.64
CA THR A 75 -10.91 -2.10 14.37
C THR A 75 -9.96 -2.88 13.47
N TRP A 76 -8.86 -3.40 14.01
CA TRP A 76 -7.90 -4.21 13.27
C TRP A 76 -8.58 -5.37 12.53
N ALA A 77 -9.39 -6.15 13.25
CA ALA A 77 -10.10 -7.30 12.71
C ALA A 77 -11.18 -6.92 11.68
N SER A 78 -11.92 -5.83 11.92
CA SER A 78 -13.07 -5.46 11.09
C SER A 78 -12.75 -4.55 9.90
N ILE A 79 -11.55 -3.95 9.87
CA ILE A 79 -11.14 -3.02 8.82
C ILE A 79 -9.84 -3.46 8.13
N PHE A 80 -8.82 -3.86 8.90
CA PHE A 80 -7.48 -4.09 8.36
C PHE A 80 -7.25 -5.54 7.95
N ALA A 81 -7.71 -6.50 8.75
CA ALA A 81 -7.47 -7.94 8.58
C ALA A 81 -8.77 -8.73 8.34
N THR A 82 -9.72 -8.14 7.61
CA THR A 82 -11.10 -8.62 7.42
C THR A 82 -11.19 -10.06 6.92
N ASP A 83 -10.27 -10.46 6.06
CA ASP A 83 -10.35 -11.73 5.31
C ASP A 83 -9.41 -12.80 5.86
N LEU A 84 -8.80 -12.54 7.02
CA LEU A 84 -7.93 -13.49 7.68
C LEU A 84 -8.70 -14.29 8.75
N PRO A 85 -8.34 -15.57 8.97
CA PRO A 85 -8.80 -16.32 10.12
C PRO A 85 -8.55 -15.58 11.43
N ARG A 86 -9.43 -15.75 12.43
CA ARG A 86 -9.35 -15.01 13.69
C ARG A 86 -8.02 -15.20 14.43
N GLU A 87 -7.41 -16.37 14.30
CA GLU A 87 -6.10 -16.67 14.88
C GLU A 87 -5.00 -15.80 14.25
N ASP A 88 -4.95 -15.73 12.91
CA ASP A 88 -4.00 -14.89 12.18
C ASP A 88 -4.23 -13.39 12.48
N GLN A 89 -5.49 -12.95 12.55
CA GLN A 89 -5.83 -11.59 12.97
C GLN A 89 -5.21 -11.26 14.34
N ALA A 90 -5.35 -12.17 15.31
CA ALA A 90 -4.85 -11.98 16.66
C ALA A 90 -3.33 -11.98 16.73
N VAL A 91 -2.67 -12.88 15.98
CA VAL A 91 -1.20 -12.91 15.89
C VAL A 91 -0.68 -11.62 15.29
N LEU A 92 -1.20 -11.20 14.13
CA LEU A 92 -0.75 -9.98 13.46
C LEU A 92 -1.04 -8.72 14.27
N TRP A 93 -2.18 -8.68 14.97
CA TRP A 93 -2.50 -7.59 15.89
C TRP A 93 -1.50 -7.51 17.05
N ALA A 94 -1.14 -8.66 17.64
CA ALA A 94 -0.22 -8.72 18.76
C ALA A 94 1.21 -8.30 18.39
N VAL A 95 1.60 -8.47 17.12
CA VAL A 95 2.92 -8.08 16.60
C VAL A 95 2.88 -6.78 15.79
N GLN A 96 1.77 -6.05 15.79
CA GLN A 96 1.71 -4.77 15.10
C GLN A 96 2.76 -3.81 15.69
N HIS A 97 3.48 -3.12 14.82
CA HIS A 97 4.39 -2.06 15.26
C HIS A 97 3.67 -0.71 15.25
N PRO A 98 3.77 0.08 16.33
CA PRO A 98 3.27 1.45 16.33
C PRO A 98 3.89 2.24 15.19
N THR A 99 3.08 2.98 14.44
CA THR A 99 3.53 3.81 13.31
C THR A 99 3.51 5.28 13.71
N PHE A 100 4.60 6.01 13.53
CA PHE A 100 4.59 7.46 13.76
C PHE A 100 3.64 8.13 12.78
N TYR A 101 2.52 8.67 13.26
CA TYR A 101 1.43 9.13 12.38
C TYR A 101 1.85 10.28 11.45
N GLY A 102 2.75 11.16 11.92
CA GLY A 102 3.28 12.29 11.15
C GLY A 102 4.04 11.88 9.88
N VAL A 103 4.37 10.59 9.70
CA VAL A 103 4.93 10.11 8.44
C VAL A 103 3.98 10.35 7.25
N ASN A 104 2.67 10.44 7.51
CA ASN A 104 1.64 10.68 6.50
C ASN A 104 1.57 12.14 6.02
N ASP A 105 2.26 13.06 6.69
CA ASP A 105 2.36 14.46 6.30
C ASP A 105 3.52 14.73 5.33
N ASN A 106 4.47 13.79 5.22
CA ASN A 106 5.62 13.92 4.35
C ASN A 106 5.20 13.76 2.89
N ALA A 107 5.36 14.84 2.12
CA ALA A 107 5.13 14.82 0.68
C ALA A 107 6.24 14.06 -0.04
N VAL A 108 5.88 13.29 -1.07
CA VAL A 108 6.84 12.80 -2.05
C VAL A 108 7.44 13.97 -2.84
N GLY A 109 8.65 13.80 -3.34
CA GLY A 109 9.36 14.77 -4.18
C GLY A 109 8.68 15.01 -5.53
N GLN A 110 9.26 15.90 -6.32
CA GLN A 110 8.69 16.31 -7.61
C GLN A 110 8.85 15.26 -8.72
N THR A 111 9.73 14.27 -8.50
CA THR A 111 9.91 13.13 -9.39
C THR A 111 9.45 11.88 -8.66
N VAL A 112 8.65 11.07 -9.35
CA VAL A 112 8.00 9.86 -8.81
C VAL A 112 8.30 8.68 -9.73
N ALA A 113 8.62 7.53 -9.16
CA ALA A 113 9.10 6.37 -9.91
C ALA A 113 8.07 5.81 -10.91
N TRP A 114 6.78 5.87 -10.59
CA TRP A 114 5.74 5.35 -11.48
C TRP A 114 5.52 6.18 -12.75
N SER A 115 6.18 7.34 -12.89
CA SER A 115 6.02 8.19 -14.08
C SER A 115 6.79 7.71 -15.31
N ASP A 116 7.83 6.89 -15.14
CA ASP A 116 8.68 6.38 -16.22
C ASP A 116 8.97 4.87 -16.13
N ARG A 117 8.38 4.15 -15.17
CA ARG A 117 8.52 2.70 -15.01
C ARG A 117 7.21 1.98 -15.35
N PRO A 118 7.28 0.73 -15.86
CA PRO A 118 6.12 -0.16 -15.88
C PRO A 118 5.54 -0.34 -14.48
N VAL A 119 4.21 -0.26 -14.37
CA VAL A 119 3.50 -0.38 -13.09
C VAL A 119 2.39 -1.41 -13.18
N THR A 120 2.35 -2.31 -12.20
CA THR A 120 1.20 -3.16 -11.94
C THR A 120 0.55 -2.75 -10.62
N SER A 121 -0.78 -2.61 -10.63
CA SER A 121 -1.57 -2.33 -9.44
C SER A 121 -2.46 -3.55 -9.13
N VAL A 122 -2.17 -4.23 -8.03
CA VAL A 122 -3.06 -5.25 -7.46
C VAL A 122 -4.11 -4.54 -6.62
N VAL A 123 -5.33 -4.49 -7.15
CA VAL A 123 -6.44 -3.75 -6.55
C VAL A 123 -7.30 -4.69 -5.73
N SER A 124 -7.33 -4.46 -4.43
CA SER A 124 -8.07 -5.28 -3.49
C SER A 124 -9.51 -4.78 -3.36
N GLN A 125 -10.47 -5.58 -3.81
CA GLN A 125 -11.84 -5.11 -4.03
C GLN A 125 -12.66 -4.89 -2.74
N GLY A 126 -12.32 -5.61 -1.66
CA GLY A 126 -12.94 -5.52 -0.34
C GLY A 126 -12.13 -4.70 0.68
N ASP A 127 -11.15 -3.91 0.25
CA ASP A 127 -10.30 -3.13 1.16
C ASP A 127 -11.07 -1.99 1.85
N HIS A 128 -11.08 -1.99 3.18
CA HIS A 128 -11.70 -0.96 4.02
C HIS A 128 -10.72 0.11 4.53
N VAL A 129 -9.42 -0.09 4.33
CA VAL A 129 -8.35 0.86 4.67
C VAL A 129 -8.16 1.85 3.53
N ILE A 130 -7.93 1.33 2.31
CA ILE A 130 -7.81 2.09 1.07
C ILE A 130 -8.89 1.56 0.12
N PRO A 131 -10.09 2.17 0.06
CA PRO A 131 -11.18 1.63 -0.74
C PRO A 131 -10.80 1.41 -2.21
N ALA A 132 -11.27 0.32 -2.81
CA ALA A 132 -10.97 -0.03 -4.20
C ALA A 132 -11.15 1.13 -5.21
N PRO A 133 -12.19 2.00 -5.11
CA PRO A 133 -12.28 3.18 -5.98
C PRO A 133 -11.07 4.11 -5.88
N LEU A 134 -10.51 4.32 -4.68
CA LEU A 134 -9.31 5.14 -4.49
C LEU A 134 -8.06 4.45 -5.06
N GLN A 135 -7.92 3.14 -4.88
CA GLN A 135 -6.86 2.35 -5.51
C GLN A 135 -6.93 2.44 -7.05
N MET A 136 -8.13 2.38 -7.63
CA MET A 136 -8.35 2.51 -9.07
C MET A 136 -7.97 3.91 -9.59
N LEU A 137 -8.24 4.98 -8.82
CA LEU A 137 -7.79 6.33 -9.18
C LEU A 137 -6.26 6.40 -9.27
N PHE A 138 -5.57 5.78 -8.31
CA PHE A 138 -4.11 5.68 -8.35
C PHE A 138 -3.62 4.87 -9.57
N ALA A 139 -4.21 3.71 -9.81
CA ALA A 139 -3.84 2.87 -10.95
C ALA A 139 -4.04 3.59 -12.29
N GLN A 140 -5.14 4.32 -12.45
CA GLN A 140 -5.42 5.12 -13.64
C GLN A 140 -4.39 6.25 -13.81
N GLN A 141 -4.06 6.97 -12.73
CA GLN A 141 -3.04 8.02 -12.74
C GLN A 141 -1.67 7.49 -13.17
N MET A 142 -1.30 6.31 -12.69
CA MET A 142 -0.02 5.68 -12.99
C MET A 142 0.01 4.98 -14.36
N GLY A 143 -1.13 4.88 -15.06
CA GLY A 143 -1.24 4.08 -16.27
C GLY A 143 -0.97 2.58 -16.04
N SER A 144 -1.29 2.07 -14.84
CA SER A 144 -0.94 0.71 -14.43
C SER A 144 -1.70 -0.37 -15.20
N THR A 145 -1.07 -1.52 -15.37
CA THR A 145 -1.81 -2.78 -15.52
C THR A 145 -2.55 -3.07 -14.22
N VAL A 146 -3.86 -3.29 -14.29
CA VAL A 146 -4.70 -3.54 -13.11
C VAL A 146 -4.97 -5.03 -12.96
N VAL A 147 -4.69 -5.56 -11.77
CA VAL A 147 -5.02 -6.92 -11.34
C VAL A 147 -6.05 -6.81 -10.22
N PRO A 148 -7.36 -6.93 -10.49
CA PRO A 148 -8.36 -6.94 -9.44
C PRO A 148 -8.32 -8.27 -8.68
N VAL A 149 -8.45 -8.21 -7.36
CA VAL A 149 -8.45 -9.38 -6.48
C VAL A 149 -9.56 -9.24 -5.44
N ASP A 150 -10.34 -10.30 -5.26
CA ASP A 150 -11.32 -10.38 -4.20
C ASP A 150 -10.59 -10.50 -2.85
N GLY A 151 -10.86 -9.58 -1.92
CA GLY A 151 -10.24 -9.55 -0.61
C GLY A 151 -10.02 -8.14 -0.09
N GLY A 152 -9.65 -8.03 1.17
CA GLY A 152 -9.40 -6.79 1.89
C GLY A 152 -7.93 -6.42 1.99
N HIS A 153 -7.59 -5.53 2.91
CA HIS A 153 -6.31 -4.83 2.87
C HIS A 153 -5.08 -5.75 2.91
N LEU A 154 -5.16 -6.91 3.55
CA LEU A 154 -4.09 -7.90 3.64
C LEU A 154 -4.20 -9.00 2.55
N VAL A 155 -4.55 -8.62 1.33
CA VAL A 155 -4.77 -9.54 0.20
C VAL A 155 -3.59 -10.48 -0.07
N MET A 156 -2.36 -10.05 0.16
CA MET A 156 -1.17 -10.90 0.02
C MET A 156 -1.07 -12.04 1.04
N LEU A 157 -1.92 -12.02 2.09
CA LEU A 157 -2.04 -13.10 3.06
C LEU A 157 -3.32 -13.91 2.84
N SER A 158 -4.43 -13.26 2.49
CA SER A 158 -5.72 -13.94 2.29
C SER A 158 -5.85 -14.63 0.93
N ASP A 159 -5.30 -14.02 -0.13
CA ASP A 159 -5.25 -14.56 -1.49
C ASP A 159 -3.89 -14.23 -2.16
N PRO A 160 -2.82 -14.97 -1.80
CA PRO A 160 -1.46 -14.64 -2.22
C PRO A 160 -1.18 -14.90 -3.70
N GLU A 161 -1.94 -15.77 -4.37
CA GLU A 161 -1.62 -16.26 -5.71
C GLU A 161 -1.67 -15.15 -6.77
N PRO A 162 -2.73 -14.33 -6.87
CA PRO A 162 -2.75 -13.20 -7.81
C PRO A 162 -1.63 -12.17 -7.56
N VAL A 163 -1.28 -11.95 -6.29
CA VAL A 163 -0.19 -11.05 -5.91
C VAL A 163 1.16 -11.62 -6.40
N ALA A 164 1.41 -12.91 -6.15
CA ALA A 164 2.62 -13.59 -6.59
C ALA A 164 2.74 -13.56 -8.13
N GLN A 165 1.65 -13.82 -8.85
CA GLN A 165 1.62 -13.77 -10.31
C GLN A 165 1.92 -12.37 -10.85
N ALA A 166 1.37 -11.31 -10.23
CA ALA A 166 1.67 -9.93 -10.61
C ALA A 166 3.16 -9.59 -10.43
N ILE A 167 3.77 -10.05 -9.33
CA ILE A 167 5.21 -9.87 -9.06
C ILE A 167 6.06 -10.63 -10.08
N ILE A 168 5.71 -11.90 -10.35
CA ILE A 168 6.43 -12.73 -11.33
C ILE A 168 6.35 -12.10 -12.72
N ALA A 169 5.16 -11.66 -13.15
CA ALA A 169 4.97 -11.02 -14.45
C ALA A 169 5.83 -9.75 -14.57
N ALA A 170 5.87 -8.90 -13.55
CA ALA A 170 6.72 -7.71 -13.53
C ALA A 170 8.22 -8.06 -13.55
N ALA A 171 8.63 -9.15 -12.90
CA ALA A 171 10.02 -9.60 -12.86
C ALA A 171 10.49 -10.18 -14.20
N THR A 172 9.61 -10.86 -14.93
CA THR A 172 9.93 -11.53 -16.20
C THR A 172 9.62 -10.69 -17.44
N ALA A 173 8.97 -9.53 -17.30
CA ALA A 173 8.79 -8.60 -18.41
C ALA A 173 10.15 -8.06 -18.90
N ASP A 174 10.28 -7.94 -20.23
CA ASP A 174 11.47 -7.44 -20.93
C ASP A 174 11.66 -5.93 -20.75
#